data_AF-A0A5C7J3M5-F1
#
_entry.id   AF-A0A5C7J3M5-F1
#
_cell.length_a   1.000
_cell.length_b   1.000
_cell.length_c   1.000
_cell.angle_alpha   90.00
_cell.angle_beta   90.00
_cell.angle_gamma   90.00
#
_symmetry.space_group_name_H-M   'P 1'
#
loop_
_entity.id
_entity.type
_entity.pdbx_description
1 polymer ?
#
loop_
_entity_poly.entity_id
_entity_poly.type
_entity_poly.pdbx_seq_one_letter_code
_entity_poly.pdbx_strand_id
1 'polypeptide(L)'
;MLWIKEPSSNSVIPDMGGMDDGLNPLVGKSLHDMNLIALESTAKAHNDGGCPSMMLTIDSLTPHNIGYLLYTMMYACALSGLMIGLNPFNQPGVEAYKGEMRKRLG
;
A
#
# COMPACT_ATOMS: atom_id res chain seq x y z
N MET A 1 -2.40 4.13 2.97
CA MET A 1 -2.00 4.27 1.55
C MET A 1 -0.50 4.51 1.49
N LEU A 2 0.18 3.97 0.48
CA LEU A 2 1.61 4.21 0.23
C LEU A 2 1.74 5.08 -1.02
N TRP A 3 2.44 6.20 -0.93
CA TRP A 3 2.75 7.08 -2.05
C TRP A 3 4.26 7.09 -2.33
N ILE A 4 4.62 7.00 -3.60
CA ILE A 4 6.01 7.09 -4.06
C ILE A 4 6.09 8.39 -4.84
N LYS A 5 6.92 9.35 -4.40
CA LYS A 5 6.97 10.67 -5.04
C LYS A 5 7.51 10.59 -6.46
N GLU A 6 8.62 9.90 -6.64
CA GLU A 6 9.30 9.73 -7.92
C GLU A 6 9.04 8.33 -8.48
N PRO A 7 8.25 8.20 -9.55
CA PRO A 7 7.94 6.90 -10.13
C PRO A 7 9.15 6.38 -10.92
N SER A 8 9.32 5.05 -10.97
CA SER A 8 10.37 4.43 -11.79
C SER A 8 10.17 4.66 -13.30
N SER A 9 8.94 4.93 -13.71
CA SER A 9 8.57 5.35 -15.06
C SER A 9 7.33 6.24 -14.99
N ASN A 10 7.26 7.24 -15.87
CA ASN A 10 6.09 8.09 -16.01
C ASN A 10 5.63 8.06 -17.47
N SER A 11 4.37 7.70 -17.69
CA SER A 11 3.76 7.70 -19.01
C SER A 11 2.67 8.76 -19.06
N VAL A 12 2.52 9.37 -20.22
CA VAL A 12 1.40 10.27 -20.52
C VAL A 12 0.35 9.51 -21.31
N ILE A 13 -0.92 9.90 -21.15
CA ILE A 13 -2.00 9.38 -21.99
C ILE A 13 -1.74 9.79 -23.44
N PRO A 14 -1.53 8.84 -24.37
CA PRO A 14 -1.30 9.15 -25.77
C PRO A 14 -2.61 9.58 -26.44
N ASP A 15 -2.50 10.42 -27.48
CA ASP A 15 -3.60 10.62 -28.42
C ASP A 15 -3.68 9.41 -29.36
N MET A 16 -4.79 8.68 -29.31
CA MET A 16 -5.01 7.47 -30.09
C MET A 16 -5.86 7.69 -31.34
N GLY A 17 -6.25 8.94 -31.65
CA GLY A 17 -6.89 9.33 -32.91
C GLY A 17 -8.12 8.50 -33.32
N GLY A 18 -9.33 8.95 -32.95
CA GLY A 18 -10.58 8.31 -33.40
C GLY A 18 -11.06 7.15 -32.52
N MET A 19 -10.43 6.95 -31.36
CA MET A 19 -10.95 6.09 -30.30
C MET A 19 -11.95 6.89 -29.45
N ASP A 20 -13.19 6.40 -29.36
CA ASP A 20 -14.25 7.01 -28.54
C ASP A 20 -14.48 6.17 -27.27
N ASP A 21 -13.55 6.30 -26.33
CA ASP A 21 -13.60 5.67 -25.01
C ASP A 21 -13.90 6.66 -23.87
N GLY A 22 -14.13 7.93 -24.21
CA GLY A 22 -14.35 9.02 -23.26
C GLY A 22 -13.10 9.54 -22.54
N LEU A 23 -11.90 9.04 -22.86
CA LEU A 23 -10.65 9.43 -22.20
C LEU A 23 -9.90 10.58 -22.89
N ASN A 24 -10.41 11.09 -24.02
CA ASN A 24 -9.87 12.25 -24.72
C ASN A 24 -9.56 13.46 -23.82
N PRO A 25 -10.36 13.82 -22.79
CA PRO A 25 -10.02 14.90 -21.86
C PRO A 25 -8.76 14.67 -21.01
N LEU A 26 -8.26 13.42 -20.97
CA LEU A 26 -7.10 12.99 -20.21
C LEU A 26 -5.83 12.91 -21.07
N VAL A 27 -5.95 13.04 -22.40
CA VAL A 27 -4.80 13.04 -23.32
C VAL A 27 -3.76 14.07 -22.89
N GLY A 28 -2.49 13.66 -22.88
CA GLY A 28 -1.36 14.47 -22.44
C GLY A 28 -1.17 14.58 -20.92
N LYS A 29 -2.10 14.06 -20.10
CA LYS A 29 -1.91 14.01 -18.64
C LYS A 29 -0.97 12.87 -18.25
N SER A 30 -0.16 13.10 -17.21
CA SER A 30 0.69 12.07 -16.61
C SER A 30 -0.16 11.06 -15.84
N LEU A 31 0.10 9.76 -16.06
CA LEU A 31 -0.49 8.69 -15.25
C LEU A 31 -0.12 8.82 -13.77
N HIS A 32 1.09 9.29 -13.47
CA HIS A 32 1.54 9.51 -12.10
C HIS A 32 0.71 10.59 -11.40
N ASP A 33 0.52 11.74 -12.04
CA ASP A 33 -0.30 12.84 -11.50
C ASP A 33 -1.77 12.42 -11.34
N MET A 34 -2.30 11.70 -12.33
CA MET A 34 -3.67 11.15 -12.26
C MET A 34 -3.81 10.16 -11.10
N ASN A 35 -2.80 9.32 -10.86
CA ASN A 35 -2.81 8.36 -9.76
C ASN A 35 -2.71 9.06 -8.39
N LEU A 36 -1.96 10.17 -8.28
CA LEU A 36 -1.94 11.00 -7.07
C LEU A 36 -3.33 11.57 -6.78
N ILE A 37 -3.97 12.17 -7.80
CA ILE A 37 -5.33 12.73 -7.67
C ILE A 37 -6.33 11.62 -7.27
N ALA A 38 -6.24 10.44 -7.87
CA ALA A 38 -7.09 9.30 -7.53
C ALA A 38 -6.88 8.84 -6.07
N LEU A 39 -5.63 8.78 -5.62
CA LEU A 39 -5.27 8.41 -4.25
C LEU A 39 -5.83 9.43 -3.25
N GLU A 40 -5.61 10.73 -3.47
CA GLU A 40 -6.10 11.82 -2.61
C GLU A 40 -7.63 11.89 -2.58
N SER A 41 -8.27 11.74 -3.75
CA SER A 41 -9.73 11.74 -3.86
C SER A 41 -10.35 10.56 -3.12
N THR A 42 -9.73 9.38 -3.22
CA THR A 42 -10.17 8.17 -2.49
C THR A 42 -9.98 8.35 -0.98
N ALA A 43 -8.83 8.88 -0.56
CA ALA A 43 -8.55 9.20 0.84
C ALA A 43 -9.63 10.12 1.43
N LYS A 44 -9.95 11.19 0.70
CA LYS A 44 -10.98 12.15 1.09
C LYS A 44 -12.35 11.47 1.19
N ALA A 45 -12.77 10.73 0.17
CA ALA A 45 -14.06 10.04 0.18
C ALA A 45 -14.20 9.07 1.36
N HIS A 46 -13.13 8.31 1.70
CA HIS A 46 -13.13 7.45 2.87
C HIS A 46 -13.21 8.21 4.19
N ASN A 47 -12.44 9.30 4.35
CA ASN A 47 -12.51 10.12 5.56
C ASN A 47 -13.90 10.77 5.73
N ASP A 48 -14.48 11.31 4.65
CA ASP A 48 -15.84 11.87 4.65
C ASP A 48 -16.90 10.80 5.01
N GLY A 49 -16.64 9.53 4.64
CA GLY A 49 -17.44 8.37 5.03
C GLY A 49 -17.16 7.84 6.45
N GLY A 50 -16.33 8.51 7.24
CA GLY A 50 -16.00 8.10 8.63
C GLY A 50 -14.95 6.99 8.74
N CYS A 51 -14.20 6.71 7.68
CA CYS A 51 -13.10 5.74 7.66
C CYS A 51 -11.75 6.49 7.70
N PRO A 52 -11.04 6.50 8.84
CA PRO A 52 -9.77 7.21 8.95
C PRO A 52 -8.70 6.65 8.00
N SER A 53 -8.05 7.53 7.25
CA SER A 53 -6.98 7.17 6.33
C SER A 53 -5.62 7.70 6.79
N MET A 54 -4.56 6.90 6.63
CA MET A 54 -3.17 7.33 6.79
C MET A 54 -2.42 7.19 5.46
N MET A 55 -1.52 8.14 5.18
CA MET A 55 -0.58 8.07 4.06
C MET A 55 0.85 7.90 4.56
N LEU A 56 1.55 6.92 4.00
CA LEU A 56 2.99 6.76 4.11
C LEU A 56 3.61 7.19 2.78
N THR A 57 4.62 8.04 2.82
CA THR A 57 5.25 8.56 1.61
C THR A 57 6.74 8.22 1.61
N ILE A 58 7.22 7.69 0.49
CA ILE A 58 8.65 7.48 0.23
C ILE A 58 9.07 8.24 -1.04
N ASP A 59 10.34 8.62 -1.13
CA ASP A 59 10.81 9.44 -2.25
C ASP A 59 10.87 8.67 -3.57
N SER A 60 11.39 7.45 -3.57
CA SER A 60 11.53 6.62 -4.78
C SER A 60 11.72 5.14 -4.43
N LEU A 61 11.50 4.24 -5.41
CA LEU A 61 11.70 2.80 -5.25
C LEU A 61 13.18 2.41 -5.40
N THR A 62 13.98 2.77 -4.40
CA THR A 62 15.38 2.33 -4.29
C THR A 62 15.52 1.27 -3.20
N PRO A 63 16.54 0.39 -3.26
CA PRO A 63 16.82 -0.57 -2.19
C PRO A 63 16.94 0.09 -0.81
N HIS A 64 17.52 1.29 -0.75
CA HIS A 64 17.63 2.08 0.48
C HIS A 64 16.24 2.44 1.04
N ASN A 65 15.39 3.07 0.23
CA ASN A 65 14.07 3.53 0.67
C ASN A 65 13.13 2.38 1.01
N ILE A 66 13.23 1.27 0.25
CA ILE A 66 12.50 0.04 0.56
C ILE A 66 12.98 -0.55 1.88
N GLY A 67 14.30 -0.64 2.10
CA GLY A 67 14.86 -1.09 3.38
C GLY A 67 14.38 -0.26 4.56
N TYR A 68 14.37 1.07 4.40
CA TYR A 68 13.86 2.00 5.39
C TYR A 68 12.36 1.77 5.69
N LEU A 69 11.53 1.62 4.64
CA LEU A 69 10.11 1.34 4.78
C LEU A 69 9.87 0.02 5.52
N LEU A 70 10.56 -1.06 5.11
CA LEU A 70 10.44 -2.37 5.73
C LEU A 70 10.79 -2.32 7.22
N TYR A 71 11.94 -1.71 7.57
CA TYR A 71 12.36 -1.59 8.96
C TYR A 71 11.37 -0.74 9.77
N THR A 72 10.87 0.36 9.19
CA THR A 72 9.85 1.21 9.82
C THR A 72 8.58 0.41 10.12
N MET A 73 8.10 -0.41 9.19
CA MET A 73 6.92 -1.26 9.41
C MET A 73 7.16 -2.36 10.45
N MET A 74 8.34 -3.00 10.45
CA MET A 74 8.71 -3.99 11.46
C MET A 74 8.75 -3.36 12.86
N TYR A 75 9.37 -2.18 12.98
CA TYR A 75 9.46 -1.44 14.24
C TYR A 75 8.07 -0.99 14.72
N ALA A 76 7.25 -0.44 13.83
CA ALA A 76 5.88 -0.03 14.15
C ALA A 76 5.02 -1.21 14.61
N CYS A 77 5.16 -2.39 13.97
CA CYS A 77 4.48 -3.61 14.38
C CYS A 77 4.88 -4.06 15.79
N ALA A 78 6.18 -4.12 16.07
CA ALA A 78 6.69 -4.48 17.39
C ALA A 78 6.22 -3.50 18.47
N LEU A 79 6.34 -2.19 18.21
CA LEU A 79 5.87 -1.15 19.12
C LEU A 79 4.36 -1.26 19.37
N SER A 80 3.58 -1.43 18.30
CA SER A 80 2.12 -1.59 18.41
C SER A 80 1.74 -2.79 19.27
N GLY A 81 2.43 -3.92 19.12
CA GLY A 81 2.19 -5.12 19.95
C GLY A 81 2.48 -4.86 21.42
N LEU A 82 3.59 -4.21 21.73
CA LEU A 82 3.95 -3.83 23.10
C LEU A 82 2.93 -2.85 23.70
N MET A 83 2.46 -1.86 22.92
CA MET A 83 1.47 -0.88 23.36
C MET A 83 0.14 -1.52 23.76
N ILE A 84 -0.26 -2.62 23.12
CA ILE A 84 -1.49 -3.37 23.44
C ILE A 84 -1.24 -4.54 24.41
N GLY A 85 -0.05 -4.62 25.03
CA GLY A 85 0.28 -5.63 26.03
C GLY A 85 0.49 -7.05 25.49
N LEU A 86 0.74 -7.19 24.18
CA LEU A 86 1.05 -8.47 23.54
C LEU A 86 2.56 -8.66 23.37
N ASN A 87 2.99 -9.92 23.28
CA ASN A 87 4.35 -10.25 22.83
C ASN A 87 4.36 -10.29 21.29
N PRO A 88 5.00 -9.32 20.60
CA PRO A 88 5.00 -9.28 19.14
C PRO A 88 5.92 -10.33 18.50
N PHE A 89 6.67 -11.10 19.30
CA PHE A 89 7.67 -12.06 18.85
C PHE A 89 7.25 -13.52 19.05
N ASN A 90 5.95 -13.78 19.23
CA ASN A 90 5.43 -15.14 19.33
C ASN A 90 4.16 -15.35 18.49
N GLN A 91 3.77 -16.62 18.29
CA GLN A 91 2.56 -17.00 17.55
C GLN A 91 1.98 -18.35 18.01
N PRO A 92 1.56 -18.50 19.28
CA PRO A 92 1.19 -19.81 19.84
C PRO A 92 0.03 -20.51 19.10
N GLY A 93 -0.90 -19.75 18.53
CA GLY A 93 -2.07 -20.30 17.82
C GLY A 93 -1.73 -21.18 16.61
N VAL A 94 -0.55 -21.02 16.00
CA VAL A 94 -0.16 -21.82 14.83
C VAL A 94 0.07 -23.30 15.17
N GLU A 95 0.37 -23.62 16.42
CA GLU A 95 0.64 -25.00 16.82
C GLU A 95 -0.64 -25.84 16.93
N ALA A 96 -1.80 -25.21 17.11
CA ALA A 96 -3.08 -25.91 17.18
C ALA A 96 -3.40 -26.65 15.87
N TYR A 97 -3.34 -25.96 14.73
CA TYR A 97 -3.64 -26.59 13.44
C TYR A 97 -2.53 -27.57 13.01
N LYS A 98 -1.25 -27.25 13.29
CA LYS A 98 -0.14 -28.17 13.03
C LYS A 98 -0.28 -29.48 13.81
N GLY A 99 -0.75 -29.41 15.05
CA GLY A 99 -1.04 -30.58 15.87
C GLY A 99 -2.14 -31.45 15.27
N GLU A 100 -3.23 -30.84 14.80
CA GLU A 100 -4.32 -31.57 14.13
C GLU A 100 -3.85 -32.21 12.82
N MET A 101 -3.04 -31.50 12.04
CA MET A 101 -2.48 -32.03 10.80
C MET A 101 -1.62 -33.27 11.04
N ARG A 102 -0.73 -33.25 12.06
CA ARG A 102 0.08 -34.41 12.43
C ARG A 102 -0.79 -35.61 12.78
N LYS A 103 -1.79 -35.43 13.66
CA LYS A 103 -2.72 -36.52 14.04
C LYS A 103 -3.40 -37.20 12.87
N ARG A 104 -3.73 -36.45 11.81
CA ARG A 104 -4.43 -36.96 10.62
C ARG A 104 -3.51 -37.61 9.60
N LEU A 105 -2.25 -37.19 9.54
CA LEU A 105 -1.26 -37.70 8.59
C LEU A 105 -0.48 -38.91 9.12
N GLY A 106 -0.49 -39.15 10.44
CA GLY A 106 0.27 -40.20 11.11
C GLY A 106 1.61 -39.67 11.62
#